data_AF-A0A0C2MGR2-F1
#
_entry.id   AF-A0A0C2MGR2-F1
#
_cell.length_a   1.000
_cell.length_b   1.000
_cell.length_c   1.000
_cell.angle_alpha   90.00
_cell.angle_beta   90.00
_cell.angle_gamma   90.00
#
_symmetry.space_group_name_H-M   'P 1'
#
loop_
_entity.id
_entity.type
_entity.pdbx_description
1 polymer ?
#
loop_
_entity_poly.entity_id
_entity_poly.type
_entity_poly.pdbx_seq_one_letter_code
_entity_poly.pdbx_strand_id
1 'polypeptide(L)'
;MSVRFCRQVEKTTEAMKLVSMKKNGHESYLEYASRVYQQALTTHQGQVDETILIGIFLSGIEDPDIIRDIQKERPSDIWEGATIAERFKPNQEKNCCSIQTNSRDVEIREMKECLAEITATLKRQNVDSRRCYECGKVGHVGPLLPSQKILQWSFSIECLKGLQKEFLSNHS
;
A
#
# COMPACT_ATOMS: atom_id res chain seq x y z
N MET A 1 -15.41 45.09 4.96
CA MET A 1 -16.39 43.99 5.02
C MET A 1 -15.78 42.78 4.34
N SER A 2 -15.39 41.75 5.10
CA SER A 2 -14.81 40.53 4.54
C SER A 2 -15.95 39.60 4.13
N VAL A 3 -16.21 39.51 2.83
CA VAL A 3 -17.25 38.63 2.28
C VAL A 3 -16.67 37.22 2.29
N ARG A 4 -17.05 36.40 3.28
CA ARG A 4 -16.72 34.98 3.25
C ARG A 4 -17.56 34.32 2.17
N PHE A 5 -16.95 34.02 1.04
CA PHE A 5 -17.51 33.09 0.05
C PHE A 5 -17.54 31.70 0.67
N CYS A 6 -18.59 31.39 1.44
CA CYS A 6 -18.92 30.00 1.74
C CYS A 6 -19.36 29.38 0.41
N ARG A 7 -18.48 28.62 -0.23
CA ARG A 7 -18.80 27.83 -1.41
C ARG A 7 -19.93 26.88 -1.01
N GLN A 8 -21.16 27.24 -1.37
CA GLN A 8 -22.31 26.34 -1.32
C GLN A 8 -22.04 25.29 -2.40
N VAL A 9 -21.37 24.21 -2.01
CA VAL A 9 -21.27 23.04 -2.86
C VAL A 9 -22.70 22.53 -3.03
N GLU A 10 -23.22 22.59 -4.25
CA GLU A 10 -24.58 22.16 -4.54
C GLU A 10 -24.69 20.67 -4.21
N LYS A 11 -25.47 20.36 -3.16
CA LYS A 11 -25.65 19.00 -2.63
C LYS A 11 -26.09 17.99 -3.69
N THR A 12 -26.80 18.47 -4.71
CA THR A 12 -27.26 17.72 -5.87
C THR A 12 -26.10 17.21 -6.74
N THR A 13 -25.06 18.03 -6.92
CA THR A 13 -23.89 17.70 -7.73
C THR A 13 -23.02 16.65 -7.06
N GLU A 14 -22.83 16.74 -5.74
CA GLU A 14 -22.08 15.74 -4.98
C GLU A 14 -22.83 14.40 -4.87
N ALA A 15 -24.15 14.44 -4.72
CA ALA A 15 -24.97 13.22 -4.75
C ALA A 15 -24.92 12.52 -6.11
N MET A 16 -24.99 13.29 -7.21
CA MET A 16 -24.86 12.75 -8.56
C MET A 16 -23.46 12.14 -8.77
N LYS A 17 -22.42 12.80 -8.27
CA LYS A 17 -21.04 12.30 -8.31
C LYS A 17 -20.90 10.98 -7.55
N LEU A 18 -21.50 10.87 -6.37
CA LEU A 18 -21.46 9.67 -5.52
C LEU A 18 -22.06 8.44 -6.23
N VAL A 19 -23.24 8.57 -6.83
CA VAL A 19 -23.91 7.46 -7.53
C VAL A 19 -23.19 7.08 -8.83
N SER A 20 -22.42 8.00 -9.41
CA SER A 20 -21.68 7.77 -10.66
C SER A 20 -20.29 7.15 -10.44
N MET A 21 -19.91 6.84 -9.20
CA MET A 21 -18.58 6.35 -8.87
C MET A 21 -18.37 4.91 -9.34
N LYS A 22 -17.39 4.71 -10.22
CA LYS A 22 -16.91 3.38 -10.61
C LYS A 22 -15.57 3.07 -9.99
N LYS A 23 -15.32 1.78 -9.77
CA LYS A 23 -14.02 1.27 -9.38
C LYS A 23 -13.04 1.38 -10.56
N ASN A 24 -11.85 1.87 -10.30
CA ASN A 24 -10.75 1.90 -11.24
C ASN A 24 -10.07 0.52 -11.32
N GLY A 25 -9.52 0.15 -12.48
CA GLY A 25 -8.84 -1.16 -12.64
C GLY A 25 -7.62 -1.35 -11.74
N HIS A 26 -6.91 -0.27 -11.38
CA HIS A 26 -5.67 -0.32 -10.60
C HIS A 26 -5.84 -0.16 -9.08
N GLU A 27 -7.00 0.29 -8.60
CA GLU A 27 -7.24 0.44 -7.16
C GLU A 27 -7.75 -0.88 -6.56
N SER A 28 -7.46 -1.12 -5.29
CA SER A 28 -8.06 -2.21 -4.52
C SER A 28 -9.54 -1.94 -4.21
N TYR A 29 -10.30 -2.98 -3.86
CA TYR A 29 -11.70 -2.83 -3.44
C TYR A 29 -11.80 -2.03 -2.13
N LEU A 30 -10.80 -2.14 -1.25
CA LEU A 30 -10.71 -1.35 -0.01
C LEU A 30 -10.49 0.15 -0.29
N GLU A 31 -9.59 0.49 -1.22
CA GLU A 31 -9.37 1.88 -1.63
C GLU A 31 -10.62 2.47 -2.29
N TYR A 32 -11.29 1.69 -3.13
CA TYR A 32 -12.56 2.08 -3.73
C TYR A 32 -13.64 2.32 -2.67
N ALA A 33 -13.81 1.41 -1.71
CA ALA A 33 -14.75 1.56 -0.59
C ALA A 33 -14.46 2.83 0.23
N SER A 34 -13.20 3.10 0.54
CA SER A 34 -12.78 4.33 1.23
C SER A 34 -13.17 5.59 0.46
N ARG A 35 -12.95 5.59 -0.86
CA ARG A 35 -13.30 6.70 -1.74
C ARG A 35 -14.81 6.95 -1.76
N VAL A 36 -15.62 5.89 -1.85
CA VAL A 36 -17.09 5.97 -1.78
C VAL A 36 -17.54 6.53 -0.43
N TYR A 37 -16.97 6.03 0.67
CA TYR A 37 -17.30 6.48 2.01
C TYR A 37 -16.98 7.97 2.23
N GLN A 38 -15.80 8.42 1.82
CA GLN A 38 -15.42 9.84 1.91
C GLN A 38 -16.36 10.74 1.12
N GLN A 39 -16.74 10.32 -0.10
CA GLN A 39 -17.67 11.06 -0.94
C GLN A 39 -19.11 11.06 -0.38
N ALA A 40 -19.50 10.02 0.36
CA ALA A 40 -20.78 10.00 1.04
C ALA A 40 -20.82 10.99 2.22
N LEU A 41 -19.72 11.09 2.99
CA LEU A 41 -19.59 12.07 4.07
C LEU A 41 -19.59 13.52 3.59
N THR A 42 -19.06 13.80 2.39
CA THR A 42 -19.13 15.15 1.82
C THR A 42 -20.54 15.50 1.34
N THR A 43 -21.30 14.50 0.90
CA THR A 43 -22.67 14.66 0.39
C THR A 43 -23.70 14.79 1.53
N HIS A 44 -23.52 14.02 2.60
CA HIS A 44 -24.43 13.95 3.74
C HIS A 44 -23.75 14.49 5.00
N GLN A 45 -24.27 15.58 5.56
CA GLN A 45 -23.84 16.12 6.87
C GLN A 45 -24.47 15.34 8.04
N GLY A 46 -24.35 14.02 8.05
CA GLY A 46 -24.99 13.15 9.05
C GLY A 46 -24.59 11.68 8.93
N GLN A 47 -25.36 10.81 9.60
CA GLN A 47 -25.19 9.36 9.51
C GLN A 47 -25.59 8.89 8.11
N VAL A 48 -24.67 8.20 7.43
CA VAL A 48 -24.91 7.59 6.12
C VAL A 48 -25.37 6.16 6.36
N ASP A 49 -26.49 5.77 5.76
CA ASP A 49 -26.99 4.40 5.85
C ASP A 49 -26.05 3.42 5.14
N GLU A 50 -25.62 2.38 5.85
CA GLU A 50 -24.70 1.37 5.36
C GLU A 50 -25.25 0.58 4.17
N THR A 51 -26.58 0.37 4.10
CA THR A 51 -27.23 -0.32 2.98
C THR A 51 -27.09 0.49 1.70
N ILE A 52 -27.23 1.82 1.81
CA ILE A 52 -27.05 2.74 0.69
C ILE A 52 -25.58 2.71 0.24
N LEU A 53 -24.62 2.74 1.18
CA LEU A 53 -23.19 2.66 0.88
C LEU A 53 -22.83 1.37 0.16
N ILE A 54 -23.34 0.23 0.62
CA ILE A 54 -23.14 -1.08 -0.02
C ILE A 54 -23.75 -1.06 -1.42
N GLY A 55 -24.96 -0.52 -1.59
CA GLY A 55 -25.60 -0.39 -2.89
C GLY A 55 -24.78 0.43 -3.88
N ILE A 56 -24.25 1.57 -3.45
CA ILE A 56 -23.39 2.44 -4.26
C ILE A 56 -22.07 1.73 -4.60
N PHE A 57 -21.44 1.08 -3.61
CA PHE A 57 -20.23 0.29 -3.82
C PHE A 57 -20.43 -0.81 -4.86
N LEU A 58 -21.49 -1.62 -4.74
CA LEU A 58 -21.80 -2.67 -5.70
C LEU A 58 -22.08 -2.12 -7.10
N SER A 59 -22.72 -0.95 -7.21
CA SER A 59 -23.06 -0.33 -8.49
C SER A 59 -21.83 0.08 -9.32
N GLY A 60 -20.69 0.32 -8.67
CA GLY A 60 -19.45 0.70 -9.34
C GLY A 60 -18.48 -0.45 -9.60
N ILE A 61 -18.82 -1.69 -9.25
CA ILE A 61 -18.06 -2.88 -9.60
C ILE A 61 -18.47 -3.36 -11.00
N GLU A 62 -17.50 -3.71 -11.83
CA GLU A 62 -17.77 -4.18 -13.21
C GLU A 62 -17.97 -5.70 -13.29
N ASP A 63 -17.32 -6.46 -12.40
CA ASP A 63 -17.34 -7.93 -12.43
C ASP A 63 -18.64 -8.49 -11.79
N PRO A 64 -19.50 -9.17 -12.57
CA PRO A 64 -20.77 -9.70 -12.08
C PRO A 64 -20.61 -10.89 -11.13
N ASP A 65 -19.51 -11.64 -11.20
CA ASP A 65 -19.26 -12.76 -10.30
C ASP A 65 -18.93 -12.26 -8.89
N ILE A 66 -18.17 -11.17 -8.79
CA ILE A 66 -17.87 -10.49 -7.53
C ILE A 66 -19.15 -9.93 -6.90
N ILE A 67 -19.98 -9.26 -7.69
CA ILE A 67 -21.27 -8.71 -7.21
C ILE A 67 -22.14 -9.84 -6.63
N ARG A 68 -22.22 -10.97 -7.33
CA ARG A 68 -23.01 -12.13 -6.88
C ARG A 68 -22.49 -12.69 -5.56
N ASP A 69 -21.18 -12.82 -5.40
CA ASP A 69 -20.58 -13.37 -4.18
C ASP A 69 -20.81 -12.44 -2.97
N ILE A 70 -20.65 -11.13 -3.15
CA ILE A 70 -20.95 -10.14 -2.11
C ILE A 70 -22.44 -10.17 -1.73
N GLN A 71 -23.33 -10.22 -2.72
CA GLN A 71 -24.78 -10.29 -2.46
C GLN A 71 -25.19 -11.57 -1.71
N LYS A 72 -24.48 -12.68 -1.96
CA LYS A 72 -24.72 -13.96 -1.28
C LYS A 72 -24.31 -13.91 0.19
N GLU A 73 -23.16 -13.31 0.49
CA GLU A 73 -22.64 -13.18 1.86
C GLU A 73 -23.37 -12.10 2.68
N ARG A 74 -24.03 -11.13 2.03
CA ARG A 74 -24.80 -10.05 2.68
C ARG A 74 -23.98 -9.29 3.73
N PRO A 75 -23.00 -8.48 3.30
CA PRO A 75 -22.16 -7.73 4.23
C PRO A 75 -22.97 -6.75 5.08
N SER A 76 -22.58 -6.56 6.35
CA SER A 76 -23.16 -5.56 7.24
C SER A 76 -22.70 -4.14 6.92
N ASP A 77 -21.50 -4.00 6.36
CA ASP A 77 -20.91 -2.71 6.01
C ASP A 77 -20.08 -2.76 4.72
N ILE A 78 -19.72 -1.58 4.23
CA ILE A 78 -18.95 -1.42 2.98
C ILE A 78 -17.57 -2.10 3.03
N TRP A 79 -16.94 -2.19 4.21
CA TRP A 79 -15.61 -2.78 4.38
C TRP A 79 -15.66 -4.29 4.35
N GLU A 80 -16.71 -4.88 4.93
CA GLU A 80 -16.97 -6.31 4.78
C GLU A 80 -17.23 -6.65 3.31
N GLY A 81 -18.04 -5.85 2.61
CA GLY A 81 -18.26 -5.98 1.17
C GLY A 81 -16.96 -5.92 0.35
N ALA A 82 -16.07 -4.98 0.68
CA ALA A 82 -14.76 -4.88 0.06
C ALA A 82 -13.84 -6.06 0.38
N THR A 83 -13.88 -6.57 1.61
CA THR A 83 -13.10 -7.74 2.03
C THR A 83 -13.55 -9.00 1.30
N ILE A 84 -14.87 -9.18 1.12
CA ILE A 84 -15.43 -10.26 0.30
C ILE A 84 -14.92 -10.15 -1.14
N ALA A 85 -14.94 -8.94 -1.70
CA ALA A 85 -14.46 -8.68 -3.06
C ALA A 85 -12.96 -9.01 -3.24
N GLU A 86 -12.10 -8.68 -2.26
CA GLU A 86 -10.67 -9.02 -2.29
C GLU A 86 -10.41 -10.53 -2.23
N ARG A 87 -11.29 -11.29 -1.56
CA ARG A 87 -11.20 -12.75 -1.50
C ARG A 87 -11.64 -13.41 -2.81
N PHE A 88 -12.30 -12.67 -3.69
CA PHE A 88 -12.71 -13.21 -4.98
C PHE A 88 -11.50 -13.51 -5.84
N LYS A 89 -11.26 -14.79 -6.05
CA LYS A 89 -10.34 -15.26 -7.08
C LYS A 89 -11.17 -15.55 -8.32
N PRO A 90 -10.95 -14.87 -9.47
CA PRO A 90 -11.58 -15.27 -10.71
C PRO A 90 -11.26 -16.74 -10.93
N ASN A 91 -12.25 -17.47 -11.44
CA ASN A 91 -12.37 -18.93 -11.48
C ASN A 91 -11.32 -19.60 -12.41
N GLN A 92 -10.04 -19.33 -12.19
CA GLN A 92 -8.88 -19.94 -12.84
C GLN A 92 -8.23 -21.01 -11.95
N GLU A 93 -8.85 -21.38 -10.83
CA GLU A 93 -8.32 -22.37 -9.88
C GLU A 93 -9.38 -23.35 -9.35
N LYS A 94 -10.33 -23.82 -10.18
CA LYS A 94 -11.05 -25.08 -9.86
C LYS A 94 -10.20 -26.35 -10.05
N ASN A 95 -8.93 -26.19 -10.40
CA ASN A 95 -7.92 -27.25 -10.52
C ASN A 95 -6.57 -26.86 -9.88
N CYS A 96 -6.54 -26.09 -8.79
CA CYS A 96 -5.28 -25.82 -8.09
C CYS A 96 -5.44 -25.85 -6.56
N CYS A 97 -5.99 -26.95 -6.04
CA CYS A 97 -5.59 -27.39 -4.70
C CYS A 97 -4.69 -28.60 -4.90
N SER A 98 -3.36 -28.38 -4.88
CA SER A 98 -2.33 -29.26 -4.26
C SER A 98 -0.91 -29.11 -4.83
N ILE A 99 -0.65 -28.40 -5.93
CA ILE A 99 0.70 -28.42 -6.53
C ILE A 99 1.06 -27.05 -7.11
N GLN A 100 1.66 -26.15 -6.30
CA GLN A 100 2.55 -25.11 -6.82
C GLN A 100 3.37 -24.34 -5.77
N THR A 101 3.51 -24.84 -4.54
CA THR A 101 4.48 -24.29 -3.57
C THR A 101 5.89 -24.78 -3.88
N ASN A 102 6.04 -26.01 -4.36
CA ASN A 102 7.36 -26.61 -4.55
C ASN A 102 8.27 -25.87 -5.56
N SER A 103 7.75 -25.35 -6.68
CA SER A 103 8.61 -24.74 -7.70
C SER A 103 9.14 -23.36 -7.28
N ARG A 104 8.26 -22.50 -6.76
CA ARG A 104 8.66 -21.14 -6.33
C ARG A 104 9.46 -21.18 -5.03
N ASP A 105 9.14 -22.08 -4.10
CA ASP A 105 9.92 -22.23 -2.87
C ASP A 105 11.33 -22.78 -3.13
N VAL A 106 11.48 -23.65 -4.14
CA VAL A 106 12.80 -24.13 -4.60
C VAL A 106 13.59 -22.99 -5.26
N GLU A 107 12.99 -22.23 -6.17
CA GLU A 107 13.66 -21.06 -6.79
C GLU A 107 14.08 -20.02 -5.75
N ILE A 108 13.22 -19.73 -4.75
CA ILE A 108 13.53 -18.80 -3.67
C ILE A 108 14.69 -19.34 -2.80
N ARG A 109 14.73 -20.65 -2.55
CA ARG A 109 15.82 -21.26 -1.76
C ARG A 109 17.14 -21.24 -2.52
N GLU A 110 17.13 -21.62 -3.79
CA GLU A 110 18.32 -21.59 -4.67
C GLU A 110 18.86 -20.16 -4.80
N MET A 111 17.99 -19.18 -4.98
CA MET A 111 18.39 -17.78 -5.08
C MET A 111 18.95 -17.23 -3.76
N LYS A 112 18.45 -17.67 -2.61
CA LYS A 112 19.01 -17.33 -1.28
C LYS A 112 20.39 -17.96 -1.07
N GLU A 113 20.59 -19.19 -1.51
CA GLU A 113 21.88 -19.88 -1.44
C GLU A 113 22.94 -19.20 -2.31
N CYS A 114 22.58 -18.82 -3.55
CA CYS A 114 23.46 -18.01 -4.41
C CYS A 114 23.81 -16.65 -3.79
N LEU A 115 22.86 -15.95 -3.18
CA LEU A 115 23.15 -14.68 -2.49
C LEU A 115 24.11 -14.86 -1.31
N ALA A 116 23.97 -15.94 -0.54
CA ALA A 116 24.86 -16.26 0.56
C ALA A 116 26.29 -16.56 0.08
N GLU A 117 26.44 -17.29 -1.02
CA GLU A 117 27.73 -17.62 -1.62
C GLU A 117 28.43 -16.39 -2.21
N ILE A 118 27.70 -15.53 -2.93
CA ILE A 118 28.23 -14.25 -3.44
C ILE A 118 28.68 -13.38 -2.26
N THR A 119 27.87 -13.28 -1.21
CA THR A 119 28.22 -12.51 0.00
C THR A 119 29.45 -13.08 0.71
N ALA A 120 29.57 -14.41 0.81
CA ALA A 120 30.73 -15.07 1.40
C ALA A 120 31.99 -14.83 0.55
N THR A 121 31.86 -14.85 -0.77
CA THR A 121 32.96 -14.57 -1.71
C THR A 121 33.42 -13.11 -1.61
N LEU A 122 32.49 -12.16 -1.51
CA LEU A 122 32.80 -10.75 -1.27
C LEU A 122 33.49 -10.53 0.09
N LYS A 123 33.07 -11.24 1.14
CA LYS A 123 33.74 -11.22 2.46
C LYS A 123 35.14 -11.83 2.40
N ARG A 124 35.33 -12.94 1.68
CA ARG A 124 36.65 -13.59 1.49
C ARG A 124 37.59 -12.74 0.64
N GLN A 125 37.07 -12.03 -0.35
CA GLN A 125 37.86 -11.13 -1.19
C GLN A 125 38.31 -9.87 -0.46
N ASN A 126 37.92 -9.66 0.82
CA ASN A 126 38.26 -8.50 1.65
C ASN A 126 38.36 -7.23 0.81
N VAL A 127 37.31 -7.00 0.00
CA VAL A 127 37.19 -5.77 -0.76
C VAL A 127 36.96 -4.72 0.31
N ASP A 128 38.04 -4.09 0.72
CA ASP A 128 38.15 -3.10 1.77
C ASP A 128 37.15 -1.98 1.46
N SER A 129 35.92 -2.14 1.99
CA SER A 129 34.74 -1.31 1.71
C SER A 129 34.92 0.16 2.11
N ARG A 130 36.12 0.53 2.55
CA ARG A 130 36.52 1.88 2.87
C ARG A 130 37.15 2.62 1.70
N ARG A 131 37.51 1.94 0.59
CA ARG A 131 38.00 2.60 -0.62
C ARG A 131 36.89 2.95 -1.59
N CYS A 132 36.83 4.22 -1.97
CA CYS A 132 35.97 4.69 -3.05
C CYS A 132 36.38 4.00 -4.36
N TYR A 133 35.44 3.30 -5.01
CA TYR A 133 35.70 2.60 -6.27
C TYR A 133 36.03 3.55 -7.44
N GLU A 134 35.69 4.83 -7.35
CA GLU A 134 36.00 5.84 -8.38
C GLU A 134 37.39 6.46 -8.21
N CYS A 135 37.88 6.64 -6.97
CA CYS A 135 39.10 7.41 -6.72
C CYS A 135 40.18 6.68 -5.91
N GLY A 136 39.90 5.47 -5.43
CA GLY A 136 40.84 4.61 -4.70
C GLY A 136 41.23 5.09 -3.29
N LYS A 137 40.70 6.22 -2.82
CA LYS A 137 41.00 6.77 -1.48
C LYS A 137 40.12 6.15 -0.40
N VAL A 138 40.67 6.02 0.81
CA VAL A 138 39.94 5.58 1.99
C VAL A 138 39.14 6.72 2.63
N GLY A 139 37.91 6.45 3.08
CA GLY A 139 37.14 7.37 3.93
C GLY A 139 35.94 8.06 3.29
N HIS A 140 35.58 7.72 2.06
CA HIS A 140 34.29 8.10 1.46
C HIS A 140 33.79 7.00 0.54
N VAL A 141 32.48 6.82 0.52
CA VAL A 141 31.80 6.03 -0.52
C VAL A 141 31.59 7.00 -1.69
N GLY A 142 31.87 6.56 -2.92
CA GLY A 142 31.75 7.40 -4.12
C GLY A 142 30.37 8.08 -4.25
N PRO A 143 30.25 9.16 -5.03
CA PRO A 143 29.00 9.87 -5.20
C PRO A 143 27.94 8.91 -5.75
N LEU A 144 26.87 8.70 -4.99
CA LEU A 144 25.79 7.80 -5.38
C LEU A 144 25.19 8.26 -6.71
N LEU A 145 25.08 7.34 -7.67
CA LEU A 145 24.24 7.49 -8.85
C LEU A 145 22.81 7.87 -8.41
N PRO A 146 22.12 8.77 -9.13
CA PRO A 146 20.89 9.41 -8.68
C PRO A 146 19.71 8.44 -8.39
N SER A 147 19.82 7.16 -8.73
CA SER A 147 18.81 6.12 -8.51
C SER A 147 18.79 5.51 -7.11
N GLN A 148 19.73 5.83 -6.21
CA GLN A 148 19.77 5.26 -4.84
C GLN A 148 19.45 6.25 -3.70
N LYS A 149 18.86 7.41 -3.97
CA LYS A 149 18.45 8.38 -2.92
C LYS A 149 17.38 7.88 -1.94
N ILE A 150 16.76 6.72 -2.18
CA ILE A 150 15.62 6.24 -1.39
C ILE A 150 16.05 5.47 -0.11
N LEU A 151 17.29 5.00 -0.01
CA LEU A 151 17.75 4.22 1.16
C LEU A 151 18.51 5.04 2.23
N GLN A 152 18.70 6.35 2.02
CA GLN A 152 19.39 7.20 3.01
C GLN A 152 18.46 7.80 4.08
N TRP A 153 17.14 7.67 3.93
CA TRP A 153 16.18 8.21 4.92
C TRP A 153 15.96 7.28 6.13
N SER A 154 16.28 5.98 6.04
CA SER A 154 16.16 5.04 7.16
C SER A 154 17.33 5.10 8.14
N PHE A 155 18.53 5.52 7.71
CA PHE A 155 19.69 5.68 8.59
C PHE A 155 19.63 6.95 9.46
N SER A 156 18.80 7.93 9.09
CA SER A 156 18.70 9.22 9.80
C SER A 156 17.84 9.15 11.08
N ILE A 157 17.03 8.10 11.27
CA ILE A 157 16.20 7.94 12.48
C ILE A 157 16.97 7.30 13.64
N GLU A 158 17.93 6.39 13.37
CA GLU A 158 18.77 5.80 14.41
C GLU A 158 19.80 6.80 14.96
N CYS A 159 20.26 7.75 14.16
CA CYS A 159 21.17 8.82 14.61
C CYS A 159 20.46 9.84 15.53
N LEU A 160 19.15 10.06 15.37
CA LEU A 160 18.36 10.96 16.23
C LEU A 160 18.02 10.34 17.60
N LYS A 161 17.93 9.01 17.70
CA LYS A 161 17.72 8.32 18.99
C LYS A 161 18.96 8.31 19.88
N GLY A 162 20.16 8.45 19.31
CA GLY A 162 21.42 8.59 20.07
C GLY A 162 21.54 9.93 20.79
N LEU A 163 21.14 11.03 20.13
CA LEU A 163 21.25 12.39 20.67
C LEU A 163 20.24 12.70 21.80
N GLN A 164 19.14 11.95 21.91
CA GLN A 164 18.18 12.13 23.01
C GLN A 164 18.63 11.45 24.32
N LYS A 165 19.55 10.48 24.26
CA LYS A 165 20.12 9.82 25.46
C LYS A 165 21.23 10.64 26.13
N GLU A 166 22.00 11.44 25.39
CA GLU A 166 23.02 12.33 25.97
C GLU A 166 22.44 13.59 26.64
N PHE A 167 21.21 13.99 26.29
CA PHE A 167 20.56 15.15 26.90
C PHE A 167 19.89 14.85 28.26
N LEU A 168 19.52 13.60 28.53
CA LEU A 168 18.91 13.16 29.81
C LEU A 168 19.92 12.70 30.86
N SER A 169 21.21 12.55 30.50
CA SER A 169 22.27 12.19 31.46
C SER A 169 23.11 13.38 31.95
N ASN A 170 22.89 14.59 31.41
CA ASN A 170 23.59 15.82 31.82
C ASN A 170 22.69 16.82 32.58
N HIS A 171 21.49 16.41 33.00
CA HIS A 171 20.58 17.25 33.80
C HIS A 171 19.85 16.46 34.90
N SER A 172 20.61 15.69 35.68
CA SER A 172 20.24 15.21 37.02
C SER A 172 21.44 15.28 37.93
#